data_AF-A0A1N7CAZ2-F1
#
_entry.id   AF-A0A1N7CAZ2-F1
#
_cell.length_a   1.000
_cell.length_b   1.000
_cell.length_c   1.000
_cell.angle_alpha   90.00
_cell.angle_beta   90.00
_cell.angle_gamma   90.00
#
_symmetry.space_group_name_H-M   'P 1'
#
loop_
_entity.id
_entity.type
_entity.pdbx_description
1 polymer ?
#
loop_
_entity_poly.entity_id
_entity_poly.type
_entity_poly.pdbx_seq_one_letter_code
_entity_poly.pdbx_strand_id
1 'polypeptide(L)'
;MRWPSTRRLVAQRPLTVRPLTDLPLTDRPLTDRPFALSRGTALDIGLAVGGTGLDVLVSAGSWGFSGDEGGSAPPWVGMGFALLAGLPMGLLRRWPGPVTVYLSVLLVICDQLGAFTVNTLQVLLPISVGVLARSRGWRWTAPAAVLASAATAVNLADPGVALTSNTWFYSVGLIAAPVLIGRYLRGQEGRRKEDPAPLLDLLLAGGGVALSVLTTWPYWHGGEPPVWAVALGVMFAGLALGVVRHLPGAVLLLESVALVVADQYVPRTGSSLQLLALVALGVFATRATWPWVAAAYALTCSVAAIVVVDDPADVTPFRAVALMTMITAPVAIGRYVGVRQAQARHAAELAAERDRAGRLAERERIARDVHDIVAHHVGAMVLRASAAQYAGAGGPAAEALADIRDTGHRVLEDLRGLLAVLRDPDEALGSDLKLANMLADPGDVLRDAVSRMSAAGLRVDLRLAPEAERAPLVVRASAARIVQEGLTNVLKHAGPGARAEVDVAMRPDALTVEVRNGPGTSRAPDVLPSHGQGIAGMRERARAFGGHVTAGPAEGGGWRLTASLPVPRENRPECRVSGRFA
;
A
#
# COMPACT_ATOMS: atom_id res chain seq x y z
N MET A 1 -61.15 -8.51 -82.43
CA MET A 1 -61.07 -9.81 -83.12
C MET A 1 -60.36 -10.81 -82.21
N ARG A 2 -61.03 -11.94 -81.92
CA ARG A 2 -60.55 -13.27 -81.46
C ARG A 2 -59.56 -13.38 -80.25
N TRP A 3 -60.13 -13.89 -79.15
CA TRP A 3 -59.66 -14.67 -77.98
C TRP A 3 -58.59 -15.79 -78.25
N PRO A 4 -58.14 -16.65 -77.26
CA PRO A 4 -58.07 -16.62 -75.78
C PRO A 4 -56.76 -17.24 -75.15
N SER A 5 -56.69 -17.25 -73.79
CA SER A 5 -56.03 -18.26 -72.91
C SER A 5 -54.50 -18.10 -72.67
N THR A 6 -53.85 -18.50 -71.57
CA THR A 6 -54.12 -19.56 -70.59
C THR A 6 -53.30 -19.31 -69.28
N ARG A 7 -53.77 -19.91 -68.18
CA ARG A 7 -53.20 -19.96 -66.81
C ARG A 7 -51.80 -20.62 -66.73
N ARG A 8 -50.94 -20.23 -65.76
CA ARG A 8 -50.58 -21.03 -64.54
C ARG A 8 -49.36 -20.47 -63.79
N LEU A 9 -49.50 -20.52 -62.46
CA LEU A 9 -48.52 -20.28 -61.39
C LEU A 9 -47.28 -21.18 -61.47
N VAL A 10 -46.09 -20.67 -61.09
CA VAL A 10 -45.19 -21.27 -60.07
C VAL A 10 -44.41 -20.15 -59.37
N ALA A 11 -44.37 -20.21 -58.04
CA ALA A 11 -43.81 -19.26 -57.10
C ALA A 11 -42.28 -19.05 -57.24
N GLN A 12 -41.86 -17.78 -57.32
CA GLN A 12 -40.48 -17.37 -57.07
C GLN A 12 -40.42 -16.67 -55.70
N ARG A 13 -39.54 -17.18 -54.82
CA ARG A 13 -39.25 -16.59 -53.50
C ARG A 13 -38.69 -15.17 -53.67
N PRO A 14 -39.13 -14.18 -52.87
CA PRO A 14 -38.52 -12.85 -52.91
C PRO A 14 -37.14 -12.86 -52.24
N LEU A 15 -36.12 -12.47 -53.00
CA LEU A 15 -34.79 -12.08 -52.52
C LEU A 15 -34.95 -10.87 -51.59
N THR A 16 -34.78 -11.09 -50.29
CA THR A 16 -34.67 -10.01 -49.30
C THR A 16 -33.27 -9.42 -49.38
N VAL A 17 -33.18 -8.23 -49.96
CA VAL A 17 -31.99 -7.38 -49.89
C VAL A 17 -31.87 -6.87 -48.45
N ARG A 18 -30.87 -7.36 -47.70
CA ARG A 18 -30.49 -6.80 -46.40
C ARG A 18 -29.59 -5.58 -46.61
N PRO A 19 -29.82 -4.46 -45.90
CA PRO A 19 -28.94 -3.29 -45.95
C PRO A 19 -27.58 -3.58 -45.30
N LEU A 20 -26.52 -3.13 -45.97
CA LEU A 20 -25.12 -3.16 -45.56
C LEU A 20 -24.87 -2.19 -44.39
N THR A 21 -25.27 -2.58 -43.19
CA THR A 21 -24.88 -1.93 -41.93
C THR A 21 -24.85 -3.00 -40.86
N ASP A 22 -23.72 -3.71 -40.78
CA ASP A 22 -23.19 -4.42 -39.59
C ASP A 22 -22.06 -5.37 -40.06
N LEU A 23 -20.91 -4.77 -40.37
CA LEU A 23 -19.63 -5.50 -40.43
C LEU A 23 -18.81 -5.05 -39.22
N PRO A 24 -18.39 -5.96 -38.31
CA PRO A 24 -17.49 -5.60 -37.25
C PRO A 24 -16.13 -5.26 -37.87
N LEU A 25 -15.74 -3.99 -37.76
CA LEU A 25 -14.40 -3.50 -38.06
C LEU A 25 -13.40 -4.24 -37.17
N THR A 26 -12.80 -5.30 -37.70
CA THR A 26 -11.58 -5.89 -37.14
C THR A 26 -10.42 -4.95 -37.44
N ASP A 27 -10.16 -4.01 -36.53
CA ASP A 27 -8.85 -3.36 -36.43
C ASP A 27 -7.82 -4.40 -35.97
N ARG A 28 -7.18 -5.06 -36.93
CA ARG A 28 -5.87 -5.68 -36.70
C ARG A 28 -4.86 -5.06 -37.66
N PRO A 29 -3.90 -4.27 -37.18
CA PRO A 29 -2.76 -3.90 -37.99
C PRO A 29 -1.90 -5.14 -38.25
N LEU A 30 -1.83 -5.55 -39.52
CA LEU A 30 -0.74 -6.35 -40.07
C LEU A 30 0.50 -5.45 -40.10
N THR A 31 1.28 -5.46 -39.02
CA THR A 31 2.62 -4.90 -39.01
C THR A 31 3.61 -5.94 -38.51
N ASP A 32 4.65 -6.11 -39.32
CA ASP A 32 5.84 -6.91 -39.09
C ASP A 32 6.27 -6.91 -37.62
N ARG A 33 6.25 -8.09 -37.00
CA ARG A 33 6.97 -8.33 -35.75
C ARG A 33 8.06 -9.38 -36.01
N PRO A 34 9.35 -9.02 -35.95
CA PRO A 34 10.39 -10.03 -35.85
C PRO A 34 10.19 -10.75 -34.51
N PHE A 35 9.90 -12.05 -34.54
CA PHE A 35 9.92 -13.02 -33.43
C PHE A 35 9.90 -12.44 -32.00
N ALA A 36 8.84 -11.70 -31.64
CA ALA A 36 8.64 -11.30 -30.26
C ALA A 36 8.11 -12.52 -29.50
N LEU A 37 9.02 -13.36 -28.99
CA LEU A 37 8.70 -14.47 -28.09
C LEU A 37 7.80 -13.93 -26.98
N SER A 38 6.59 -14.47 -26.87
CA SER A 38 5.72 -14.15 -25.73
C SER A 38 6.51 -14.40 -24.44
N ARG A 39 6.31 -13.58 -23.39
CA ARG A 39 7.00 -13.77 -22.09
C ARG A 39 6.88 -15.21 -21.56
N GLY A 40 5.82 -15.92 -21.93
CA GLY A 40 5.65 -17.35 -21.65
C GLY A 40 6.68 -18.23 -22.36
N THR A 41 6.86 -18.04 -23.67
CA THR A 41 7.78 -18.83 -24.50
C THR A 41 9.24 -18.64 -24.11
N ALA A 42 9.64 -17.41 -23.74
CA ALA A 42 11.02 -17.14 -23.29
C ALA A 42 11.37 -17.88 -21.99
N LEU A 43 10.42 -17.98 -21.06
CA LEU A 43 10.62 -18.69 -19.79
C LEU A 43 10.59 -20.21 -19.97
N ASP A 44 9.76 -20.72 -20.89
CA ASP A 44 9.73 -22.13 -21.27
C ASP A 44 11.09 -22.56 -21.87
N ILE A 45 11.68 -21.74 -22.75
CA ILE A 45 13.03 -21.97 -23.29
C ILE A 45 14.09 -21.91 -22.18
N GLY A 46 13.98 -20.93 -21.27
CA GLY A 46 14.90 -20.79 -20.14
C GLY A 46 14.90 -22.01 -19.21
N LEU A 47 13.73 -22.61 -18.96
CA LEU A 47 13.64 -23.84 -18.15
C LEU A 47 14.27 -25.06 -18.85
N ALA A 48 14.06 -25.21 -20.16
CA ALA A 48 14.67 -26.29 -20.93
C ALA A 48 16.21 -26.16 -20.99
N VAL A 49 16.71 -24.96 -21.28
CA VAL A 49 18.15 -24.66 -21.31
C VAL A 49 18.76 -24.80 -19.93
N GLY A 50 18.09 -24.31 -18.89
CA GLY A 50 18.55 -24.43 -17.51
C GLY A 50 18.61 -25.87 -17.02
N GLY A 51 17.59 -26.68 -17.29
CA GLY A 51 17.57 -28.11 -16.93
C GLY A 51 18.66 -28.90 -17.67
N THR A 52 18.85 -28.63 -18.97
CA THR A 52 19.89 -29.28 -19.78
C THR A 52 21.29 -28.85 -19.31
N GLY A 53 21.50 -27.54 -19.11
CA GLY A 53 22.76 -26.99 -18.64
C GLY A 53 23.15 -27.47 -17.24
N LEU A 54 22.16 -27.68 -16.36
CA LEU A 54 22.38 -28.29 -15.05
C LEU A 54 22.93 -29.72 -15.20
N ASP A 55 22.34 -30.55 -16.07
CA ASP A 55 22.86 -31.92 -16.27
C ASP A 55 24.24 -31.93 -16.91
N VAL A 56 24.48 -31.05 -17.88
CA VAL A 56 25.83 -30.89 -18.46
C VAL A 56 26.82 -30.49 -17.38
N LEU A 57 26.50 -29.55 -16.48
CA LEU A 57 27.41 -29.13 -15.42
C LEU A 57 27.68 -30.22 -14.39
N VAL A 58 26.63 -30.94 -13.96
CA VAL A 58 26.75 -32.00 -12.95
C VAL A 58 27.45 -33.24 -13.51
N SER A 59 27.24 -33.53 -14.79
CA SER A 59 27.72 -34.76 -15.42
C SER A 59 28.98 -34.57 -16.28
N ALA A 60 29.38 -33.35 -16.68
CA ALA A 60 30.53 -33.12 -17.57
C ALA A 60 31.86 -33.69 -17.05
N GLY A 61 32.10 -33.64 -15.73
CA GLY A 61 33.30 -34.23 -15.12
C GLY A 61 33.35 -35.75 -15.17
N SER A 62 32.20 -36.39 -15.41
CA SER A 62 32.05 -37.84 -15.51
C SER A 62 32.01 -38.37 -16.95
N TRP A 63 32.01 -37.47 -17.95
CA TRP A 63 31.96 -37.81 -19.38
C TRP A 63 33.30 -38.32 -19.96
N GLY A 64 34.24 -38.70 -19.08
CA GLY A 64 35.46 -39.46 -19.39
C GLY A 64 36.75 -38.63 -19.43
N PHE A 65 37.49 -38.61 -18.31
CA PHE A 65 38.95 -38.38 -18.23
C PHE A 65 39.56 -39.12 -17.02
N SER A 66 39.12 -40.35 -16.74
CA SER A 66 39.84 -41.25 -15.83
C SER A 66 40.25 -42.49 -16.62
N GLY A 67 41.57 -42.66 -16.76
CA GLY A 67 42.21 -43.63 -17.65
C GLY A 67 42.32 -45.04 -17.08
N ASP A 68 41.42 -45.48 -16.21
CA ASP A 68 41.48 -46.84 -15.66
C ASP A 68 40.25 -47.69 -16.08
N GLU A 69 40.56 -48.61 -16.99
CA GLU A 69 39.96 -49.92 -17.24
C GLU A 69 38.45 -50.10 -17.00
N GLY A 70 37.65 -49.71 -18.01
CA GLY A 70 36.24 -50.14 -18.10
C GLY A 70 35.33 -49.28 -18.98
N GLY A 71 35.68 -49.06 -20.25
CA GLY A 71 34.76 -48.57 -21.30
C GLY A 71 33.95 -47.30 -20.96
N SER A 72 34.58 -46.13 -21.01
CA SER A 72 33.88 -44.85 -20.90
C SER A 72 32.91 -44.64 -22.07
N ALA A 73 31.62 -44.40 -21.78
CA ALA A 73 30.64 -44.04 -22.80
C ALA A 73 31.06 -42.75 -23.53
N PRO A 74 30.89 -42.65 -24.86
CA PRO A 74 31.27 -41.45 -25.60
C PRO A 74 30.58 -40.18 -25.08
N PRO A 75 31.23 -38.99 -25.12
CA PRO A 75 30.66 -37.74 -24.60
C PRO A 75 29.31 -37.35 -25.20
N TRP A 76 29.02 -37.75 -26.44
CA TRP A 76 27.73 -37.51 -27.09
C TRP A 76 26.59 -38.32 -26.46
N VAL A 77 26.88 -39.46 -25.83
CA VAL A 77 25.91 -40.24 -25.04
C VAL A 77 25.51 -39.46 -23.79
N GLY A 78 26.48 -38.88 -23.08
CA GLY A 78 26.22 -38.00 -21.92
C GLY A 78 25.40 -36.77 -22.28
N MET A 79 25.74 -36.11 -23.40
CA MET A 79 24.93 -35.01 -23.95
C MET A 79 23.49 -35.45 -24.32
N GLY A 80 23.34 -36.67 -24.84
CA GLY A 80 22.03 -37.26 -25.14
C GLY A 80 21.15 -37.39 -23.89
N PHE A 81 21.70 -37.90 -22.78
CA PHE A 81 20.98 -37.99 -21.51
C PHE A 81 20.67 -36.61 -20.91
N ALA A 82 21.58 -35.65 -21.03
CA ALA A 82 21.35 -34.28 -20.58
C ALA A 82 20.17 -33.61 -21.29
N LEU A 83 20.06 -33.83 -22.61
CA LEU A 83 18.93 -33.34 -23.39
C LEU A 83 17.63 -34.05 -23.01
N LEU A 84 17.67 -35.37 -22.79
CA LEU A 84 16.50 -36.15 -22.37
C LEU A 84 15.99 -35.71 -20.98
N ALA A 85 16.87 -35.42 -20.04
CA ALA A 85 16.50 -34.93 -18.72
C ALA A 85 16.03 -33.46 -18.73
N GLY A 86 16.73 -32.60 -19.48
CA GLY A 86 16.57 -31.15 -19.43
C GLY A 86 15.45 -30.57 -20.30
N LEU A 87 15.29 -31.04 -21.55
CA LEU A 87 14.31 -30.49 -22.51
C LEU A 87 12.85 -30.55 -22.01
N PRO A 88 12.39 -31.63 -21.34
CA PRO A 88 11.01 -31.70 -20.83
C PRO A 88 10.66 -30.59 -19.84
N MET A 89 11.64 -29.98 -19.19
CA MET A 89 11.41 -28.86 -18.25
C MET A 89 10.81 -27.63 -18.95
N GLY A 90 11.03 -27.45 -20.26
CA GLY A 90 10.37 -26.39 -21.02
C GLY A 90 8.86 -26.59 -21.19
N LEU A 91 8.37 -27.84 -21.06
CA LEU A 91 6.95 -28.16 -21.10
C LEU A 91 6.29 -28.14 -19.72
N LEU A 92 7.08 -27.99 -18.64
CA LEU A 92 6.64 -28.17 -17.26
C LEU A 92 5.45 -27.27 -16.89
N ARG A 93 5.43 -26.04 -17.39
CA ARG A 93 4.34 -25.08 -17.10
C ARG A 93 3.03 -25.42 -17.81
N ARG A 94 3.10 -26.09 -18.96
CA ARG A 94 1.92 -26.47 -19.77
C ARG A 94 1.40 -27.85 -19.39
N TRP A 95 2.32 -28.80 -19.19
CA TRP A 95 2.03 -30.23 -18.96
C TRP A 95 2.81 -30.78 -17.75
N PRO A 96 2.58 -30.27 -16.53
CA PRO A 96 3.39 -30.64 -15.36
C PRO A 96 3.26 -32.12 -14.98
N GLY A 97 2.07 -32.72 -15.17
CA GLY A 97 1.82 -34.13 -14.85
C GLY A 97 2.63 -35.08 -15.73
N PRO A 98 2.48 -35.02 -17.06
CA PRO A 98 3.28 -35.83 -17.99
C PRO A 98 4.79 -35.68 -17.80
N VAL A 99 5.28 -34.46 -17.56
CA VAL A 99 6.71 -34.21 -17.30
C VAL A 99 7.17 -34.92 -16.02
N THR A 100 6.39 -34.83 -14.94
CA THR A 100 6.72 -35.50 -13.66
C THR A 100 6.78 -37.02 -13.82
N VAL A 101 5.83 -37.61 -14.55
CA VAL A 101 5.82 -39.05 -14.84
C VAL A 101 7.02 -39.45 -15.69
N TYR A 102 7.31 -38.68 -16.74
CA TYR A 102 8.46 -38.90 -17.61
C TYR A 102 9.77 -38.90 -16.81
N LEU A 103 10.00 -37.88 -15.98
CA LEU A 103 11.22 -37.79 -15.15
C LEU A 103 11.31 -38.93 -14.13
N SER A 104 10.17 -39.38 -13.57
CA SER A 104 10.14 -40.52 -12.63
C SER A 104 10.57 -41.82 -13.31
N VAL A 105 10.07 -42.07 -14.53
CA VAL A 105 10.45 -43.26 -15.31
C VAL A 105 11.91 -43.18 -15.78
N LEU A 106 12.33 -42.00 -16.24
CA LEU A 106 13.69 -41.78 -16.71
C LEU A 106 14.70 -41.96 -15.56
N LEU A 107 14.37 -41.55 -14.33
CA LEU A 107 15.20 -41.77 -13.14
C LEU A 107 15.48 -43.26 -12.93
N VAL A 108 14.45 -44.10 -12.96
CA VAL A 108 14.59 -45.56 -12.78
C VAL A 108 15.41 -46.19 -13.91
N ILE A 109 15.20 -45.75 -15.15
CA ILE A 109 15.96 -46.28 -16.30
C ILE A 109 17.44 -45.88 -16.23
N CYS A 110 17.72 -44.60 -15.95
CA CYS A 110 19.08 -44.09 -15.85
C CYS A 110 19.85 -44.72 -14.68
N ASP A 111 19.15 -45.00 -13.57
CA ASP A 111 19.69 -45.72 -12.42
C ASP A 111 20.17 -47.13 -12.78
N GLN A 112 19.35 -47.92 -13.47
CA GLN A 112 19.72 -49.27 -13.93
C GLN A 112 20.86 -49.28 -14.95
N LEU A 113 21.06 -48.17 -15.66
CA LEU A 113 22.15 -48.00 -16.63
C LEU A 113 23.42 -47.41 -15.99
N GLY A 114 23.40 -47.06 -14.70
CA GLY A 114 24.52 -46.41 -14.02
C GLY A 114 24.85 -45.01 -14.56
N ALA A 115 23.86 -44.31 -15.13
CA ALA A 115 24.08 -43.01 -15.76
C ALA A 115 24.18 -41.89 -14.72
N PHE A 116 25.19 -41.02 -14.85
CA PHE A 116 25.40 -39.87 -13.94
C PHE A 116 24.23 -38.85 -13.94
N THR A 117 23.40 -38.87 -14.99
CA THR A 117 22.17 -38.07 -15.11
C THR A 117 21.14 -38.34 -14.01
N VAL A 118 21.27 -39.44 -13.27
CA VAL A 118 20.46 -39.75 -12.07
C VAL A 118 20.48 -38.60 -11.06
N ASN A 119 21.64 -37.99 -10.80
CA ASN A 119 21.76 -36.88 -9.84
C ASN A 119 20.93 -35.67 -10.27
N THR A 120 20.92 -35.37 -11.58
CA THR A 120 20.12 -34.25 -12.10
C THR A 120 18.64 -34.58 -12.09
N LEU A 121 18.26 -35.82 -12.39
CA LEU A 121 16.86 -36.26 -12.32
C LEU A 121 16.31 -36.19 -10.89
N GLN A 122 17.12 -36.50 -9.88
CA GLN A 122 16.77 -36.31 -8.46
C GLN A 122 16.53 -34.84 -8.08
N VAL A 123 17.11 -33.87 -8.81
CA VAL A 123 16.88 -32.43 -8.60
C VAL A 123 15.67 -31.92 -9.39
N LEU A 124 15.53 -32.34 -10.65
CA LEU A 124 14.44 -31.89 -11.52
C LEU A 124 13.09 -32.47 -11.11
N LEU A 125 13.07 -33.70 -10.60
CA LEU A 125 11.84 -34.39 -10.23
C LEU A 125 11.07 -33.68 -9.09
N PRO A 126 11.67 -33.33 -7.93
CA PRO A 126 10.98 -32.55 -6.89
C PRO A 126 10.46 -31.19 -7.37
N ILE A 127 11.22 -30.49 -8.23
CA ILE A 127 10.81 -29.22 -8.85
C ILE A 127 9.54 -29.44 -9.69
N SER A 128 9.53 -30.50 -10.51
CA SER A 128 8.39 -30.83 -11.36
C SER A 128 7.11 -31.14 -10.56
N VAL A 129 7.24 -31.92 -9.47
CA VAL A 129 6.15 -32.25 -8.56
C VAL A 129 5.64 -31.00 -7.83
N GLY A 130 6.53 -30.09 -7.41
CA GLY A 130 6.14 -28.82 -6.78
C GLY A 130 5.34 -27.91 -7.72
N VAL A 131 5.74 -27.82 -8.99
CA VAL A 131 4.98 -27.07 -10.01
C VAL A 131 3.64 -27.74 -10.31
N LEU A 132 3.58 -29.06 -10.33
CA LEU A 132 2.33 -29.81 -10.45
C LEU A 132 1.41 -29.54 -9.25
N ALA A 133 1.95 -29.51 -8.04
CA ALA A 133 1.24 -29.23 -6.80
C ALA A 133 0.64 -27.82 -6.75
N ARG A 134 1.33 -26.85 -7.37
CA ARG A 134 0.83 -25.49 -7.54
C ARG A 134 -0.27 -25.38 -8.58
N SER A 135 -0.14 -26.08 -9.70
CA SER A 135 -1.00 -25.89 -10.88
C SER A 135 -2.23 -26.82 -10.92
N ARG A 136 -2.17 -27.99 -10.29
CA ARG A 136 -3.21 -29.03 -10.33
C ARG A 136 -3.66 -29.44 -8.92
N GLY A 137 -4.84 -30.06 -8.84
CA GLY A 137 -5.46 -30.47 -7.57
C GLY A 137 -4.93 -31.79 -7.03
N TRP A 138 -5.34 -32.17 -5.81
CA TRP A 138 -4.85 -33.40 -5.14
C TRP A 138 -5.02 -34.67 -5.97
N ARG A 139 -6.10 -34.74 -6.76
CA ARG A 139 -6.38 -35.82 -7.71
C ARG A 139 -5.23 -36.12 -8.67
N TRP A 140 -4.44 -35.11 -9.03
CA TRP A 140 -3.30 -35.25 -9.93
C TRP A 140 -1.95 -35.25 -9.19
N THR A 141 -1.86 -34.53 -8.08
CA THR A 141 -0.60 -34.33 -7.36
C THR A 141 -0.25 -35.51 -6.47
N ALA A 142 -1.24 -36.13 -5.82
CA ALA A 142 -1.03 -37.30 -4.97
C ALA A 142 -0.47 -38.51 -5.73
N PRO A 143 -1.06 -38.97 -6.85
CA PRO A 143 -0.51 -40.10 -7.59
C PRO A 143 0.88 -39.81 -8.16
N ALA A 144 1.13 -38.58 -8.64
CA ALA A 144 2.44 -38.18 -9.15
C ALA A 144 3.51 -38.08 -8.04
N ALA A 145 3.14 -37.60 -6.86
CA ALA A 145 4.04 -37.57 -5.70
C ALA A 145 4.37 -38.98 -5.21
N VAL A 146 3.39 -39.89 -5.19
CA VAL A 146 3.61 -41.32 -4.85
C VAL A 146 4.55 -41.96 -5.88
N LEU A 147 4.31 -41.74 -7.17
CA LEU A 147 5.18 -42.25 -8.24
C LEU A 147 6.61 -41.70 -8.13
N ALA A 148 6.76 -40.38 -7.92
CA ALA A 148 8.06 -39.76 -7.75
C ALA A 148 8.79 -40.27 -6.50
N SER A 149 8.06 -40.48 -5.40
CA SER A 149 8.61 -41.06 -4.16
C SER A 149 9.05 -42.51 -4.39
N ALA A 150 8.26 -43.30 -5.11
CA ALA A 150 8.60 -44.68 -5.45
C ALA A 150 9.83 -44.75 -6.37
N ALA A 151 9.91 -43.91 -7.40
CA ALA A 151 11.07 -43.83 -8.28
C ALA A 151 12.35 -43.44 -7.52
N THR A 152 12.22 -42.48 -6.59
CA THR A 152 13.33 -42.07 -5.70
C THR A 152 13.70 -43.20 -4.74
N ALA A 153 12.73 -43.95 -4.20
CA ALA A 153 12.99 -45.09 -3.32
C ALA A 153 13.71 -46.23 -4.04
N VAL A 154 13.35 -46.52 -5.30
CA VAL A 154 14.00 -47.56 -6.12
C VAL A 154 15.46 -47.19 -6.37
N ASN A 155 15.73 -45.95 -6.76
CA ASN A 155 17.08 -45.48 -7.00
C ASN A 155 17.94 -45.40 -5.72
N LEU A 156 17.32 -45.29 -4.55
CA LEU A 156 18.02 -45.30 -3.25
C LEU A 156 18.20 -46.70 -2.64
N ALA A 157 17.60 -47.74 -3.22
CA ALA A 157 17.61 -49.08 -2.66
C ALA A 157 18.62 -49.96 -3.42
N ASP A 158 19.74 -50.29 -2.77
CA ASP A 158 20.66 -51.31 -3.29
C ASP A 158 19.97 -52.69 -3.34
N PRO A 159 20.16 -53.49 -4.41
CA PRO A 159 19.60 -54.84 -4.50
C PRO A 159 20.05 -55.72 -3.32
N GLY A 160 19.13 -56.03 -2.41
CA GLY A 160 19.38 -56.92 -1.27
C GLY A 160 19.57 -56.24 0.10
N VAL A 161 19.54 -54.91 0.19
CA VAL A 161 19.63 -54.16 1.45
C VAL A 161 18.22 -53.76 1.93
N ALA A 162 17.93 -53.93 3.23
CA ALA A 162 16.64 -53.56 3.80
C ALA A 162 16.42 -52.03 3.77
N LEU A 163 15.21 -51.58 3.40
CA LEU A 163 14.79 -50.18 3.45
C LEU A 163 14.96 -49.62 4.88
N THR A 164 15.96 -48.77 5.07
CA THR A 164 16.20 -48.10 6.35
C THR A 164 15.18 -46.98 6.59
N SER A 165 15.01 -46.55 7.85
CA SER A 165 14.19 -45.37 8.17
C SER A 165 14.64 -44.11 7.43
N ASN A 166 15.93 -44.02 7.11
CA ASN A 166 16.50 -42.97 6.28
C ASN A 166 15.95 -43.03 4.85
N THR A 167 15.96 -44.20 4.20
CA THR A 167 15.42 -44.38 2.83
C THR A 167 13.95 -43.94 2.71
N TRP A 168 13.14 -44.20 3.74
CA TRP A 168 11.75 -43.72 3.83
C TRP A 168 11.64 -42.20 4.01
N PHE A 169 12.39 -41.64 4.95
CA PHE A 169 12.42 -40.19 5.20
C PHE A 169 12.80 -39.42 3.93
N TYR A 170 13.69 -39.99 3.13
CA TYR A 170 14.26 -39.34 1.98
C TYR A 170 13.44 -39.50 0.68
N SER A 171 12.94 -40.70 0.39
CA SER A 171 12.07 -40.92 -0.77
C SER A 171 10.75 -40.16 -0.67
N VAL A 172 10.20 -40.03 0.54
CA VAL A 172 8.93 -39.33 0.78
C VAL A 172 9.14 -37.86 1.13
N GLY A 173 10.10 -37.53 1.99
CA GLY A 173 10.32 -36.16 2.48
C GLY A 173 10.78 -35.19 1.39
N LEU A 174 11.68 -35.64 0.51
CA LEU A 174 12.20 -34.84 -0.60
C LEU A 174 11.09 -34.41 -1.58
N ILE A 175 10.09 -35.27 -1.76
CA ILE A 175 8.94 -35.01 -2.63
C ILE A 175 7.83 -34.27 -1.88
N ALA A 176 7.62 -34.58 -0.59
CA ALA A 176 6.57 -33.96 0.22
C ALA A 176 6.78 -32.45 0.39
N ALA A 177 8.00 -31.97 0.62
CA ALA A 177 8.26 -30.55 0.83
C ALA A 177 7.88 -29.67 -0.39
N PRO A 178 8.32 -29.95 -1.62
CA PRO A 178 7.87 -29.23 -2.82
C PRO A 178 6.36 -29.36 -3.08
N VAL A 179 5.74 -30.51 -2.76
CA VAL A 179 4.29 -30.68 -2.84
C VAL A 179 3.57 -29.71 -1.89
N LEU A 180 4.00 -29.67 -0.63
CA LEU A 180 3.42 -28.78 0.38
C LEU A 180 3.60 -27.32 0.00
N ILE A 181 4.80 -26.93 -0.44
CA ILE A 181 5.10 -25.58 -0.95
C ILE A 181 4.19 -25.22 -2.13
N GLY A 182 4.10 -26.10 -3.13
CA GLY A 182 3.25 -25.89 -4.30
C GLY A 182 1.77 -25.72 -3.93
N ARG A 183 1.24 -26.56 -3.03
CA ARG A 183 -0.15 -26.48 -2.57
C ARG A 183 -0.42 -25.24 -1.75
N TYR A 184 0.51 -24.86 -0.88
CA TYR A 184 0.43 -23.64 -0.12
C TYR A 184 0.39 -22.42 -1.05
N LEU A 185 1.30 -22.35 -2.03
CA LEU A 185 1.35 -21.27 -3.02
C LEU A 185 0.03 -21.13 -3.80
N ARG A 186 -0.61 -22.26 -4.13
CA ARG A 186 -1.94 -22.27 -4.75
C ARG A 186 -3.04 -21.73 -3.84
N GLY A 187 -2.99 -22.07 -2.55
CA GLY A 187 -3.94 -21.60 -1.54
C GLY A 187 -3.86 -20.08 -1.29
N GLN A 188 -2.71 -19.46 -1.56
CA GLN A 188 -2.48 -18.03 -1.37
C GLN A 188 -2.98 -17.14 -2.52
N GLU A 189 -3.20 -17.68 -3.72
CA GLU A 189 -3.75 -16.91 -4.85
C GLU A 189 -5.15 -16.33 -4.56
N GLY A 190 -5.89 -16.89 -3.60
CA GLY A 190 -7.18 -16.38 -3.12
C GLY A 190 -7.14 -15.45 -1.91
N ARG A 191 -6.00 -15.28 -1.23
CA ARG A 191 -5.86 -14.55 0.05
C ARG A 191 -5.08 -13.23 -0.07
N ARG A 192 -5.13 -12.61 -1.24
CA ARG A 192 -4.36 -11.41 -1.60
C ARG A 192 -4.89 -10.15 -0.89
N LYS A 193 -4.68 -10.02 0.43
CA LYS A 193 -4.92 -8.77 1.17
C LYS A 193 -4.05 -8.51 2.41
N GLU A 194 -3.24 -9.45 2.87
CA GLU A 194 -2.34 -9.22 4.01
C GLU A 194 -0.88 -9.45 3.62
N ASP A 195 0.02 -8.69 4.26
CA ASP A 195 1.41 -8.45 3.87
C ASP A 195 2.14 -9.73 3.39
N PRO A 196 2.70 -9.75 2.16
CA PRO A 196 3.39 -10.92 1.60
C PRO A 196 4.76 -11.21 2.23
N ALA A 197 5.15 -10.45 3.26
CA ALA A 197 6.40 -10.57 3.97
C ALA A 197 6.67 -12.02 4.46
N PRO A 198 5.95 -12.58 5.43
CA PRO A 198 6.31 -13.86 6.08
C PRO A 198 6.39 -15.05 5.11
N LEU A 199 5.62 -15.01 4.01
CA LEU A 199 5.63 -16.05 2.99
C LEU A 199 6.97 -16.13 2.24
N LEU A 200 7.50 -14.98 1.80
CA LEU A 200 8.75 -14.99 1.04
C LEU A 200 9.92 -15.50 1.89
N ASP A 201 9.92 -15.22 3.20
CA ASP A 201 10.93 -15.75 4.13
C ASP A 201 10.83 -17.25 4.31
N LEU A 202 9.61 -17.77 4.47
CA LEU A 202 9.40 -19.20 4.60
C LEU A 202 9.83 -19.95 3.33
N LEU A 203 9.62 -19.35 2.15
CA LEU A 203 10.05 -19.93 0.87
C LEU A 203 11.57 -19.88 0.70
N LEU A 204 12.22 -18.80 1.11
CA LEU A 204 13.68 -18.69 1.06
C LEU A 204 14.34 -19.65 2.05
N ALA A 205 13.81 -19.79 3.27
CA ALA A 205 14.25 -20.77 4.25
C ALA A 205 14.04 -22.21 3.75
N GLY A 206 12.82 -22.53 3.32
CA GLY A 206 12.47 -23.87 2.86
C GLY A 206 13.22 -24.27 1.58
N GLY A 207 13.38 -23.33 0.65
CA GLY A 207 14.16 -23.53 -0.57
C GLY A 207 15.64 -23.67 -0.30
N GLY A 208 16.20 -22.85 0.60
CA GLY A 208 17.58 -22.94 1.07
C GLY A 208 17.88 -24.30 1.69
N VAL A 209 17.03 -24.76 2.61
CA VAL A 209 17.13 -26.09 3.23
C VAL A 209 17.01 -27.21 2.18
N ALA A 210 16.04 -27.12 1.28
CA ALA A 210 15.85 -28.14 0.26
C ALA A 210 17.06 -28.26 -0.68
N LEU A 211 17.59 -27.13 -1.16
CA LEU A 211 18.79 -27.09 -2.01
C LEU A 211 20.00 -27.67 -1.29
N SER A 212 20.17 -27.29 -0.03
CA SER A 212 21.23 -27.71 0.86
C SER A 212 21.23 -29.22 1.10
N VAL A 213 20.05 -29.79 1.38
CA VAL A 213 19.86 -31.24 1.52
C VAL A 213 20.14 -31.95 0.20
N LEU A 214 19.57 -31.49 -0.91
CA LEU A 214 19.73 -32.11 -2.23
C LEU A 214 21.18 -32.19 -2.71
N THR A 215 21.95 -31.14 -2.45
CA THR A 215 23.32 -31.02 -2.99
C THR A 215 24.36 -31.70 -2.11
N THR A 216 24.11 -31.79 -0.80
CA THR A 216 25.03 -32.48 0.12
C THR A 216 24.68 -33.96 0.34
N TRP A 217 23.47 -34.35 -0.06
CA TRP A 217 22.92 -35.70 0.01
C TRP A 217 23.91 -36.86 -0.28
N PRO A 218 24.66 -36.86 -1.40
CA PRO A 218 25.47 -38.02 -1.80
C PRO A 218 26.59 -38.34 -0.81
N TYR A 219 26.91 -37.39 0.06
CA TYR A 219 28.05 -37.46 0.97
C TYR A 219 27.66 -37.89 2.38
N TRP A 220 26.36 -38.01 2.68
CA TRP A 220 25.89 -38.34 4.03
C TRP A 220 26.07 -39.82 4.40
N HIS A 221 26.39 -40.68 3.42
CA HIS A 221 26.54 -42.12 3.61
C HIS A 221 28.02 -42.60 3.55
N GLY A 222 28.99 -41.69 3.36
CA GLY A 222 30.33 -42.01 2.85
C GLY A 222 31.56 -41.92 3.77
N GLY A 223 31.47 -41.57 5.07
CA GLY A 223 32.64 -41.59 5.99
C GLY A 223 32.57 -40.66 7.21
N GLU A 224 33.47 -40.85 8.18
CA GLU A 224 33.64 -40.03 9.43
C GLU A 224 34.10 -38.60 9.09
N PRO A 225 33.28 -37.57 9.41
CA PRO A 225 33.07 -36.94 10.73
C PRO A 225 31.57 -37.02 11.13
N PRO A 226 31.02 -36.38 12.20
CA PRO A 226 29.61 -36.58 12.51
C PRO A 226 28.70 -36.01 11.41
N VAL A 227 28.19 -36.90 10.54
CA VAL A 227 27.27 -36.61 9.43
C VAL A 227 26.10 -35.73 9.87
N TRP A 228 25.63 -35.93 11.10
CA TRP A 228 24.56 -35.13 11.71
C TRP A 228 24.95 -33.67 11.95
N ALA A 229 26.21 -33.36 12.24
CA ALA A 229 26.69 -32.00 12.45
C ALA A 229 26.80 -31.22 11.14
N VAL A 230 27.23 -31.91 10.07
CA VAL A 230 27.24 -31.36 8.70
C VAL A 230 25.83 -31.07 8.23
N ALA A 231 24.93 -32.04 8.40
CA ALA A 231 23.51 -31.89 8.10
C ALA A 231 22.88 -30.69 8.81
N LEU A 232 23.15 -30.54 10.12
CA LEU A 232 22.66 -29.41 10.91
C LEU A 232 23.24 -28.07 10.44
N GLY A 233 24.54 -28.00 10.15
CA GLY A 233 25.18 -26.77 9.67
C GLY A 233 24.64 -26.31 8.32
N VAL A 234 24.47 -27.24 7.39
CA VAL A 234 23.93 -27.02 6.05
C VAL A 234 22.43 -26.67 6.10
N MET A 235 21.66 -27.29 6.99
CA MET A 235 20.28 -26.89 7.28
C MET A 235 20.20 -25.50 7.90
N PHE A 236 21.10 -25.16 8.82
CA PHE A 236 21.13 -23.85 9.47
C PHE A 236 21.44 -22.73 8.47
N ALA A 237 22.40 -22.94 7.56
CA ALA A 237 22.67 -22.06 6.44
C ALA A 237 21.42 -21.88 5.55
N GLY A 238 20.80 -22.99 5.14
CA GLY A 238 19.54 -22.96 4.40
C GLY A 238 18.41 -22.18 5.11
N LEU A 239 18.26 -22.34 6.42
CA LEU A 239 17.28 -21.61 7.24
C LEU A 239 17.63 -20.12 7.38
N ALA A 240 18.91 -19.75 7.37
CA ALA A 240 19.36 -18.37 7.46
C ALA A 240 18.90 -17.53 6.26
N LEU A 241 18.66 -18.15 5.10
CA LEU A 241 17.99 -17.47 3.98
C LEU A 241 16.57 -16.98 4.33
N GLY A 242 15.93 -17.57 5.33
CA GLY A 242 14.66 -17.10 5.86
C GLY A 242 14.71 -15.73 6.51
N VAL A 243 15.89 -15.20 6.83
CA VAL A 243 16.05 -13.84 7.40
C VAL A 243 16.88 -12.93 6.49
N VAL A 244 17.26 -13.39 5.31
CA VAL A 244 18.13 -12.66 4.37
C VAL A 244 17.53 -11.33 3.93
N ARG A 245 16.19 -11.21 3.89
CA ARG A 245 15.55 -9.94 3.55
C ARG A 245 15.56 -8.94 4.69
N HIS A 246 15.91 -9.32 5.91
CA HIS A 246 15.99 -8.40 7.05
C HIS A 246 17.43 -8.04 7.35
N LEU A 247 18.32 -9.04 7.31
CA LEU A 247 19.73 -8.91 7.65
C LEU A 247 20.63 -9.46 6.53
N PRO A 248 20.56 -8.90 5.29
CA PRO A 248 21.23 -9.49 4.13
C PRO A 248 22.76 -9.54 4.29
N GLY A 249 23.36 -8.55 4.97
CA GLY A 249 24.79 -8.53 5.23
C GLY A 249 25.23 -9.59 6.24
N ALA A 250 24.45 -9.78 7.32
CA ALA A 250 24.76 -10.78 8.34
C ALA A 250 24.63 -12.20 7.79
N VAL A 251 23.60 -12.45 6.97
CA VAL A 251 23.42 -13.75 6.30
C VAL A 251 24.53 -13.99 5.29
N LEU A 252 24.92 -13.00 4.48
CA LEU A 252 26.05 -13.16 3.55
C LEU A 252 27.37 -13.47 4.27
N LEU A 253 27.63 -12.82 5.41
CA LEU A 253 28.80 -13.11 6.24
C LEU A 253 28.73 -14.52 6.85
N LEU A 254 27.56 -14.91 7.37
CA LEU A 254 27.34 -16.25 7.91
C LEU A 254 27.59 -17.33 6.84
N GLU A 255 27.04 -17.16 5.64
CA GLU A 255 27.25 -18.07 4.51
C GLU A 255 28.72 -18.11 4.07
N SER A 256 29.40 -16.97 4.07
CA SER A 256 30.83 -16.87 3.74
C SER A 256 31.70 -17.62 4.76
N VAL A 257 31.39 -17.47 6.06
CA VAL A 257 32.08 -18.20 7.14
C VAL A 257 31.76 -19.69 7.08
N ALA A 258 30.49 -20.05 6.89
CA ALA A 258 30.06 -21.43 6.77
C ALA A 258 30.77 -22.13 5.61
N LEU A 259 30.95 -21.44 4.48
CA LEU A 259 31.66 -21.93 3.31
C LEU A 259 33.15 -22.21 3.61
N VAL A 260 33.86 -21.30 4.29
CA VAL A 260 35.27 -21.52 4.69
C VAL A 260 35.41 -22.64 5.72
N VAL A 261 34.48 -22.73 6.68
CA VAL A 261 34.49 -23.81 7.68
C VAL A 261 34.21 -25.15 6.99
N ALA A 262 33.23 -25.19 6.09
CA ALA A 262 32.88 -26.38 5.34
C ALA A 262 34.03 -26.86 4.46
N ASP A 263 34.77 -25.96 3.82
CA ASP A 263 35.97 -26.32 3.06
C ASP A 263 37.00 -27.11 3.90
N GLN A 264 37.23 -26.70 5.14
CA GLN A 264 38.23 -27.33 6.03
C GLN A 264 37.79 -28.68 6.60
N TYR A 265 36.51 -28.83 6.94
CA TYR A 265 36.01 -29.99 7.67
C TYR A 265 35.16 -30.94 6.81
N VAL A 266 34.56 -30.43 5.73
CA VAL A 266 33.63 -31.14 4.86
C VAL A 266 33.71 -30.62 3.41
N PRO A 267 34.85 -30.77 2.72
CA PRO A 267 35.13 -30.10 1.43
C PRO A 267 34.02 -30.33 0.38
N ARG A 268 33.38 -31.50 0.45
CA ARG A 268 32.30 -31.93 -0.46
C ARG A 268 31.01 -31.10 -0.36
N THR A 269 30.88 -30.20 0.62
CA THR A 269 29.69 -29.34 0.82
C THR A 269 29.89 -27.89 0.36
N GLY A 270 31.08 -27.54 -0.12
CA GLY A 270 31.42 -26.17 -0.52
C GLY A 270 30.54 -25.62 -1.65
N SER A 271 30.21 -26.44 -2.65
CA SER A 271 29.35 -26.02 -3.79
C SER A 271 27.94 -25.62 -3.37
N SER A 272 27.36 -26.32 -2.39
CA SER A 272 26.04 -26.03 -1.81
C SER A 272 26.00 -24.68 -1.10
N LEU A 273 26.96 -24.45 -0.21
CA LEU A 273 27.07 -23.21 0.55
C LEU A 273 27.42 -22.02 -0.35
N GLN A 274 28.19 -22.26 -1.42
CA GLN A 274 28.46 -21.26 -2.44
C GLN A 274 27.18 -20.81 -3.16
N LEU A 275 26.29 -21.73 -3.51
CA LEU A 275 24.98 -21.38 -4.10
C LEU A 275 24.13 -20.54 -3.14
N LEU A 276 24.10 -20.88 -1.85
CA LEU A 276 23.38 -20.09 -0.83
C LEU A 276 24.00 -18.68 -0.68
N ALA A 277 25.33 -18.59 -0.66
CA ALA A 277 26.06 -17.32 -0.62
C ALA A 277 25.74 -16.43 -1.83
N LEU A 278 25.61 -17.01 -3.03
CA LEU A 278 25.18 -16.28 -4.24
C LEU A 278 23.76 -15.73 -4.13
N VAL A 279 22.83 -16.50 -3.54
CA VAL A 279 21.47 -16.03 -3.27
C VAL A 279 21.49 -14.88 -2.27
N ALA A 280 22.26 -15.01 -1.18
CA ALA A 280 22.43 -13.96 -0.19
C ALA A 280 23.05 -12.69 -0.79
N LEU A 281 24.06 -12.81 -1.65
CA LEU A 281 24.70 -11.71 -2.37
C LEU A 281 23.71 -10.98 -3.29
N GLY A 282 22.89 -11.74 -4.05
CA GLY A 282 21.86 -11.17 -4.90
C GLY A 282 20.83 -10.35 -4.12
N VAL A 283 20.38 -10.87 -2.97
CA VAL A 283 19.46 -10.13 -2.07
C VAL A 283 20.14 -8.91 -1.46
N PHE A 284 21.39 -9.01 -1.02
CA PHE A 284 22.17 -7.89 -0.51
C PHE A 284 22.29 -6.75 -1.53
N ALA A 285 22.57 -7.09 -2.80
CA ALA A 285 22.68 -6.14 -3.90
C ALA A 285 21.38 -5.36 -4.19
N THR A 286 20.21 -5.86 -3.77
CA THR A 286 18.94 -5.14 -3.95
C THR A 286 18.86 -3.85 -3.13
N ARG A 287 19.56 -3.79 -1.99
CA ARG A 287 19.44 -2.69 -1.01
C ARG A 287 20.75 -1.95 -0.73
N ALA A 288 21.90 -2.58 -0.96
CA ALA A 288 23.19 -1.99 -0.66
C ALA A 288 23.61 -0.91 -1.67
N THR A 289 24.40 0.06 -1.22
CA THR A 289 25.05 1.05 -2.09
C THR A 289 26.20 0.41 -2.86
N TRP A 290 26.58 0.98 -4.00
CA TRP A 290 27.70 0.51 -4.84
C TRP A 290 29.01 0.16 -4.11
N PRO A 291 29.55 0.95 -3.15
CA PRO A 291 30.78 0.58 -2.45
C PRO A 291 30.63 -0.70 -1.62
N TRP A 292 29.48 -0.90 -0.96
CA TRP A 292 29.19 -2.12 -0.21
C TRP A 292 28.94 -3.32 -1.12
N VAL A 293 28.33 -3.12 -2.28
CA VAL A 293 28.17 -4.18 -3.29
C VAL A 293 29.53 -4.62 -3.83
N ALA A 294 30.45 -3.68 -4.09
CA ALA A 294 31.81 -3.98 -4.51
C ALA A 294 32.59 -4.76 -3.44
N ALA A 295 32.45 -4.36 -2.17
CA ALA A 295 33.05 -5.08 -1.04
C ALA A 295 32.50 -6.51 -0.88
N ALA A 296 31.17 -6.68 -0.97
CA ALA A 296 30.51 -7.97 -0.92
C ALA A 296 30.91 -8.88 -2.10
N TYR A 297 31.01 -8.31 -3.30
CA TYR A 297 31.49 -9.00 -4.49
C TYR A 297 32.93 -9.48 -4.31
N ALA A 298 33.83 -8.59 -3.85
CA ALA A 298 35.23 -8.93 -3.59
C ALA A 298 35.36 -10.03 -2.52
N LEU A 299 34.56 -9.96 -1.45
CA LEU A 299 34.49 -11.00 -0.43
C LEU A 299 34.06 -12.34 -1.03
N THR A 300 32.96 -12.38 -1.78
CA THR A 300 32.47 -13.62 -2.40
C THR A 300 33.47 -14.19 -3.41
N CYS A 301 34.15 -13.35 -4.19
CA CYS A 301 35.24 -13.79 -5.08
C CYS A 301 36.42 -14.38 -4.29
N SER A 302 36.82 -13.75 -3.18
CA SER A 302 37.93 -14.22 -2.35
C SER A 302 37.61 -15.55 -1.69
N VAL A 303 36.43 -15.70 -1.10
CA VAL A 303 35.99 -16.95 -0.48
C VAL A 303 35.83 -18.05 -1.52
N ALA A 304 35.24 -17.75 -2.68
CA ALA A 304 35.11 -18.73 -3.75
C ALA A 304 36.46 -19.17 -4.33
N ALA A 305 37.44 -18.26 -4.40
CA ALA A 305 38.80 -18.60 -4.83
C ALA A 305 39.51 -19.54 -3.83
N ILE A 306 39.22 -19.43 -2.54
CA ILE A 306 39.77 -20.33 -1.51
C ILE A 306 39.17 -21.73 -1.63
N VAL A 307 37.86 -21.84 -1.85
CA VAL A 307 37.14 -23.13 -1.76
C VAL A 307 37.07 -23.90 -3.09
N VAL A 308 37.11 -23.22 -4.24
CA VAL A 308 36.97 -23.87 -5.56
C VAL A 308 38.33 -24.27 -6.15
N VAL A 309 39.43 -23.79 -5.57
CA VAL A 309 40.79 -24.00 -6.07
C VAL A 309 41.56 -24.83 -5.04
N ASP A 310 41.58 -26.15 -5.24
CA ASP A 310 42.36 -27.08 -4.40
C ASP A 310 43.88 -26.89 -4.57
N ASP A 311 44.35 -26.52 -5.77
CA ASP A 311 45.77 -26.23 -6.07
C ASP A 311 45.92 -24.86 -6.76
N PRO A 312 46.76 -23.93 -6.24
CA PRO A 312 47.01 -22.64 -6.89
C PRO A 312 47.56 -22.76 -8.33
N ALA A 313 48.12 -23.90 -8.73
CA ALA A 313 48.54 -24.18 -10.11
C ALA A 313 47.37 -24.39 -11.09
N ASP A 314 46.16 -24.70 -10.60
CA ASP A 314 44.96 -24.96 -11.41
C ASP A 314 44.11 -23.70 -11.70
N VAL A 315 44.56 -22.53 -11.23
CA VAL A 315 43.92 -21.23 -11.49
C VAL A 315 44.22 -20.80 -12.92
N THR A 316 43.47 -21.34 -13.87
CA THR A 316 43.49 -20.83 -15.24
C THR A 316 42.75 -19.49 -15.33
N PRO A 317 43.18 -18.54 -16.18
CA PRO A 317 42.45 -17.30 -16.43
C PRO A 317 40.98 -17.53 -16.81
N PHE A 318 40.71 -18.63 -17.52
CA PHE A 318 39.36 -19.03 -17.88
C PHE A 318 38.47 -19.35 -16.66
N ARG A 319 38.97 -20.13 -15.69
CA ARG A 319 38.22 -20.44 -14.46
C ARG A 319 37.96 -19.21 -13.60
N ALA A 320 38.94 -18.31 -13.48
CA ALA A 320 38.78 -17.05 -12.77
C ALA A 320 37.69 -16.16 -13.40
N VAL A 321 37.69 -16.02 -14.73
CA VAL A 321 36.66 -15.27 -15.46
C VAL A 321 35.29 -15.93 -15.34
N ALA A 322 35.21 -17.27 -15.44
CA ALA A 322 33.95 -18.00 -15.27
C ALA A 322 33.34 -17.79 -13.87
N LEU A 323 34.16 -17.86 -12.82
CA LEU A 323 33.74 -17.63 -11.44
C LEU A 323 33.28 -16.18 -11.23
N MET A 324 34.05 -15.20 -11.70
CA MET A 324 33.66 -13.79 -11.64
C MET A 324 32.36 -13.52 -12.39
N THR A 325 32.15 -14.17 -13.53
CA THR A 325 30.91 -14.05 -14.31
C THR A 325 29.72 -14.64 -13.54
N MET A 326 29.90 -15.81 -12.92
CA MET A 326 28.87 -16.46 -12.10
C MET A 326 28.46 -15.59 -10.90
N ILE A 327 29.41 -14.95 -10.22
CA ILE A 327 29.15 -14.05 -9.08
C ILE A 327 28.50 -12.73 -9.53
N THR A 328 28.84 -12.26 -10.74
CA THR A 328 28.28 -11.02 -11.30
C THR A 328 26.79 -11.16 -11.61
N ALA A 329 26.31 -12.34 -12.00
CA ALA A 329 24.91 -12.55 -12.37
C ALA A 329 23.91 -12.27 -11.21
N PRO A 330 24.08 -12.82 -9.99
CA PRO A 330 23.25 -12.47 -8.84
C PRO A 330 23.30 -10.98 -8.48
N VAL A 331 24.48 -10.34 -8.57
CA VAL A 331 24.61 -8.90 -8.34
C VAL A 331 23.81 -8.11 -9.37
N ALA A 332 23.93 -8.42 -10.65
CA ALA A 332 23.20 -7.75 -11.72
C ALA A 332 21.68 -7.91 -11.57
N ILE A 333 21.22 -9.14 -11.26
CA ILE A 333 19.80 -9.42 -10.97
C ILE A 333 19.33 -8.61 -9.76
N GLY A 334 20.09 -8.64 -8.65
CA GLY A 334 19.77 -7.91 -7.44
C GLY A 334 19.65 -6.40 -7.68
N ARG A 335 20.60 -5.81 -8.42
CA ARG A 335 20.56 -4.39 -8.80
C ARG A 335 19.36 -4.07 -9.69
N TYR A 336 19.09 -4.89 -10.71
CA TYR A 336 17.94 -4.69 -11.59
C TYR A 336 16.62 -4.73 -10.81
N VAL A 337 16.44 -5.72 -9.93
CA VAL A 337 15.27 -5.84 -9.06
C VAL A 337 15.17 -4.64 -8.11
N GLY A 338 16.28 -4.22 -7.50
CA GLY A 338 16.32 -3.04 -6.62
C GLY A 338 15.87 -1.76 -7.33
N VAL A 339 16.38 -1.50 -8.53
CA VAL A 339 15.96 -0.35 -9.35
C VAL A 339 14.49 -0.42 -9.72
N ARG A 340 14.00 -1.61 -10.15
CA ARG A 340 12.59 -1.80 -10.47
C ARG A 340 11.67 -1.57 -9.28
N GLN A 341 12.07 -2.02 -8.08
CA GLN A 341 11.30 -1.79 -6.86
C GLN A 341 11.28 -0.31 -6.47
N ALA A 342 12.43 0.38 -6.57
CA ALA A 342 12.50 1.82 -6.31
C ALA A 342 11.61 2.62 -7.27
N GLN A 343 11.65 2.29 -8.58
CA GLN A 343 10.78 2.89 -9.59
C GLN A 343 9.29 2.64 -9.31
N ALA A 344 8.92 1.42 -8.93
CA ALA A 344 7.54 1.08 -8.61
C ALA A 344 7.02 1.84 -7.38
N ARG A 345 7.85 2.00 -6.34
CA ARG A 345 7.52 2.81 -5.15
C ARG A 345 7.31 4.27 -5.52
N HIS A 346 8.25 4.85 -6.26
CA HIS A 346 8.15 6.24 -6.69
C HIS A 346 6.93 6.50 -7.59
N ALA A 347 6.62 5.57 -8.50
CA ALA A 347 5.42 5.66 -9.33
C ALA A 347 4.12 5.56 -8.50
N ALA A 348 4.10 4.72 -7.47
CA ALA A 348 2.96 4.61 -6.56
C ALA A 348 2.79 5.87 -5.69
N GLU A 349 3.88 6.48 -5.22
CA GLU A 349 3.87 7.76 -4.50
C GLU A 349 3.32 8.88 -5.40
N LEU A 350 3.83 9.03 -6.62
CA LEU A 350 3.34 10.01 -7.59
C LEU A 350 1.87 9.79 -7.96
N ALA A 351 1.41 8.55 -8.06
CA ALA A 351 0.00 8.25 -8.30
C ALA A 351 -0.86 8.66 -7.11
N ALA A 352 -0.43 8.37 -5.87
CA ALA A 352 -1.14 8.78 -4.67
C ALA A 352 -1.20 10.31 -4.52
N GLU A 353 -0.13 11.02 -4.88
CA GLU A 353 -0.12 12.49 -4.91
C GLU A 353 -1.09 13.06 -5.95
N ARG A 354 -1.08 12.53 -7.17
CA ARG A 354 -2.04 12.92 -8.22
C ARG A 354 -3.49 12.67 -7.82
N ASP A 355 -3.77 11.55 -7.16
CA ASP A 355 -5.12 11.25 -6.67
C ASP A 355 -5.58 12.20 -5.57
N ARG A 356 -4.65 12.66 -4.72
CA ARG A 356 -4.94 13.68 -3.69
C ARG A 356 -5.19 15.04 -4.33
N ALA A 357 -4.32 15.47 -5.25
CA ALA A 357 -4.46 16.72 -5.98
C ALA A 357 -5.75 16.76 -6.80
N GLY A 358 -6.08 15.68 -7.50
CA GLY A 358 -7.33 15.55 -8.26
C GLY A 358 -8.57 15.63 -7.37
N ARG A 359 -8.54 15.02 -6.18
CA ARG A 359 -9.64 15.12 -5.21
C ARG A 359 -9.82 16.53 -4.66
N LEU A 360 -8.74 17.29 -4.46
CA LEU A 360 -8.80 18.69 -4.01
C LEU A 360 -9.33 19.60 -5.11
N ALA A 361 -8.78 19.50 -6.32
CA ALA A 361 -9.24 20.27 -7.48
C ALA A 361 -10.72 20.02 -7.79
N GLU A 362 -11.19 18.77 -7.67
CA GLU A 362 -12.59 18.44 -7.86
C GLU A 362 -13.48 19.04 -6.76
N ARG A 363 -13.04 19.03 -5.49
CA ARG A 363 -13.77 19.69 -4.39
C ARG A 363 -13.90 21.19 -4.61
N GLU A 364 -12.84 21.86 -5.06
CA GLU A 364 -12.86 23.29 -5.40
C GLU A 364 -13.77 23.59 -6.59
N ARG A 365 -13.72 22.73 -7.63
CA ARG A 365 -14.62 22.85 -8.79
C ARG A 365 -16.08 22.73 -8.36
N ILE A 366 -16.42 21.71 -7.57
CA ILE A 366 -17.77 21.52 -7.04
C ILE A 366 -18.19 22.73 -6.19
N ALA A 367 -17.31 23.23 -5.32
CA ALA A 367 -17.61 24.40 -4.50
C ALA A 367 -17.91 25.65 -5.36
N ARG A 368 -17.16 25.84 -6.45
CA ARG A 368 -17.36 26.94 -7.40
C ARG A 368 -18.65 26.79 -8.20
N ASP A 369 -18.90 25.60 -8.76
CA ASP A 369 -20.13 25.32 -9.53
C ASP A 369 -21.38 25.48 -8.64
N VAL A 370 -21.33 24.99 -7.41
CA VAL A 370 -22.41 25.19 -6.42
C VAL A 370 -22.56 26.67 -6.07
N HIS A 371 -21.46 27.42 -5.90
CA HIS A 371 -21.54 28.85 -5.64
C HIS A 371 -22.22 29.60 -6.78
N ASP A 372 -21.80 29.38 -8.01
CA ASP A 372 -22.29 30.12 -9.18
C ASP A 372 -23.77 29.82 -9.42
N ILE A 373 -24.17 28.54 -9.32
CA ILE A 373 -25.57 28.14 -9.45
C ILE A 373 -26.40 28.77 -8.32
N VAL A 374 -26.01 28.61 -7.05
CA VAL A 374 -26.82 29.09 -5.94
C VAL A 374 -26.87 30.62 -5.89
N ALA A 375 -25.75 31.30 -6.13
CA ALA A 375 -25.69 32.76 -6.17
C ALA A 375 -26.58 33.33 -7.28
N HIS A 376 -26.58 32.71 -8.47
CA HIS A 376 -27.41 33.13 -9.59
C HIS A 376 -28.92 32.94 -9.31
N HIS A 377 -29.32 31.76 -8.79
CA HIS A 377 -30.74 31.46 -8.55
C HIS A 377 -31.31 32.25 -7.36
N VAL A 378 -30.59 32.31 -6.25
CA VAL A 378 -31.02 33.08 -5.06
C VAL A 378 -30.98 34.58 -5.36
N GLY A 379 -29.97 35.07 -6.08
CA GLY A 379 -29.90 36.46 -6.52
C GLY A 379 -31.07 36.86 -7.43
N ALA A 380 -31.43 36.01 -8.40
CA ALA A 380 -32.60 36.23 -9.25
C ALA A 380 -33.92 36.20 -8.46
N MET A 381 -34.03 35.35 -7.44
CA MET A 381 -35.19 35.31 -6.54
C MET A 381 -35.33 36.60 -5.73
N VAL A 382 -34.23 37.09 -5.15
CA VAL A 382 -34.15 38.37 -4.43
C VAL A 382 -34.53 39.54 -5.33
N LEU A 383 -34.03 39.56 -6.58
CA LEU A 383 -34.33 40.59 -7.56
C LEU A 383 -35.82 40.59 -7.95
N ARG A 384 -36.40 39.42 -8.23
CA ARG A 384 -37.83 39.27 -8.57
C ARG A 384 -38.74 39.64 -7.40
N ALA A 385 -38.36 39.27 -6.17
CA ALA A 385 -39.10 39.66 -4.97
C ALA A 385 -39.09 41.18 -4.77
N SER A 386 -37.93 41.81 -4.97
CA SER A 386 -37.77 43.27 -4.89
C SER A 386 -38.58 44.00 -5.99
N ALA A 387 -38.56 43.49 -7.22
CA ALA A 387 -39.33 44.06 -8.34
C ALA A 387 -40.85 43.96 -8.10
N ALA A 388 -41.33 42.85 -7.56
CA ALA A 388 -42.75 42.67 -7.23
C ALA A 388 -43.23 43.62 -6.12
N GLN A 389 -42.37 43.94 -5.14
CA GLN A 389 -42.69 44.99 -4.16
C GLN A 389 -42.76 46.38 -4.79
N TYR A 390 -41.81 46.71 -5.67
CA TYR A 390 -41.78 48.01 -6.37
C TYR A 390 -42.97 48.21 -7.33
N ALA A 391 -43.51 47.11 -7.86
CA ALA A 391 -44.71 47.11 -8.72
C ALA A 391 -46.03 47.33 -7.96
N GLY A 392 -45.99 47.56 -6.64
CA GLY A 392 -47.16 47.96 -5.85
C GLY A 392 -47.92 46.81 -5.18
N ALA A 393 -47.28 45.67 -4.91
CA ALA A 393 -47.87 44.61 -4.09
C ALA A 393 -48.22 45.16 -2.69
N GLY A 394 -49.46 44.95 -2.24
CA GLY A 394 -49.97 45.41 -0.94
C GLY A 394 -50.53 44.27 -0.09
N GLY A 395 -50.67 44.50 1.22
CA GLY A 395 -51.21 43.52 2.18
C GLY A 395 -50.25 42.34 2.45
N PRO A 396 -50.76 41.14 2.77
CA PRO A 396 -49.95 39.98 3.16
C PRO A 396 -48.92 39.54 2.10
N ALA A 397 -49.16 39.84 0.83
CA ALA A 397 -48.24 39.54 -0.26
C ALA A 397 -46.96 40.40 -0.21
N ALA A 398 -47.06 41.66 0.27
CA ALA A 398 -45.91 42.54 0.41
C ALA A 398 -44.96 42.07 1.52
N GLU A 399 -45.52 41.59 2.63
CA GLU A 399 -44.78 41.00 3.76
C GLU A 399 -44.07 39.71 3.35
N ALA A 400 -44.77 38.80 2.65
CA ALA A 400 -44.16 37.56 2.15
C ALA A 400 -43.00 37.83 1.17
N LEU A 401 -43.11 38.85 0.31
CA LEU A 401 -42.02 39.25 -0.60
C LEU A 401 -40.83 39.88 0.14
N ALA A 402 -41.08 40.58 1.26
CA ALA A 402 -40.01 41.12 2.11
C ALA A 402 -39.24 39.98 2.78
N ASP A 403 -39.95 38.99 3.31
CA ASP A 403 -39.37 37.81 3.94
C ASP A 403 -38.53 36.98 2.95
N ILE A 404 -39.00 36.80 1.72
CA ILE A 404 -38.25 36.10 0.65
C ILE A 404 -36.95 36.85 0.32
N ARG A 405 -36.99 38.18 0.24
CA ARG A 405 -35.81 39.02 -0.01
C ARG A 405 -34.80 38.92 1.12
N ASP A 406 -35.24 39.08 2.36
CA ASP A 406 -34.36 39.11 3.53
C ASP A 406 -33.76 37.72 3.81
N THR A 407 -34.54 36.65 3.61
CA THR A 407 -34.06 35.27 3.68
C THR A 407 -33.04 34.98 2.58
N GLY A 408 -33.29 35.44 1.35
CA GLY A 408 -32.34 35.30 0.24
C GLY A 408 -31.01 36.01 0.49
N HIS A 409 -31.04 37.20 1.11
CA HIS A 409 -29.83 37.92 1.52
C HIS A 409 -29.03 37.16 2.57
N ARG A 410 -29.69 36.63 3.62
CA ARG A 410 -29.00 35.83 4.65
C ARG A 410 -28.34 34.58 4.06
N VAL A 411 -29.05 33.86 3.19
CA VAL A 411 -28.50 32.65 2.53
C VAL A 411 -27.27 32.98 1.68
N LEU A 412 -27.27 34.11 0.96
CA LEU A 412 -26.10 34.56 0.18
C LEU A 412 -24.92 34.97 1.07
N GLU A 413 -25.17 35.56 2.24
CA GLU A 413 -24.13 35.91 3.21
C GLU A 413 -23.52 34.67 3.86
N ASP A 414 -24.34 33.71 4.26
CA ASP A 414 -23.90 32.44 4.87
C ASP A 414 -23.04 31.64 3.88
N LEU A 415 -23.45 31.56 2.60
CA LEU A 415 -22.69 30.89 1.55
C LEU A 415 -21.34 31.55 1.27
N ARG A 416 -21.29 32.89 1.25
CA ARG A 416 -20.02 33.63 1.09
C ARG A 416 -19.09 33.41 2.27
N GLY A 417 -19.63 33.31 3.48
CA GLY A 417 -18.87 32.99 4.69
C GLY A 417 -18.25 31.58 4.64
N LEU A 418 -19.04 30.58 4.23
CA LEU A 418 -18.57 29.20 4.11
C LEU A 418 -17.53 29.01 3.00
N LEU A 419 -17.66 29.72 1.87
CA LEU A 419 -16.72 29.63 0.77
C LEU A 419 -15.39 30.35 1.05
N ALA A 420 -15.41 31.42 1.83
CA ALA A 420 -14.17 32.09 2.28
C ALA A 420 -13.28 31.15 3.12
N VAL A 421 -13.88 30.20 3.85
CA VAL A 421 -13.18 29.20 4.66
C VAL A 421 -12.60 28.06 3.80
N LEU A 422 -13.19 27.78 2.64
CA LEU A 422 -12.79 26.67 1.76
C LEU A 422 -11.79 27.05 0.67
N ARG A 423 -11.56 28.35 0.41
CA ARG A 423 -10.84 28.81 -0.79
C ARG A 423 -9.32 28.89 -0.64
N ASP A 424 -8.79 29.27 0.51
CA ASP A 424 -7.37 29.07 0.87
C ASP A 424 -7.05 29.63 2.28
N PRO A 425 -6.30 28.92 3.15
CA PRO A 425 -5.77 29.47 4.40
C PRO A 425 -4.69 30.56 4.19
N ASP A 426 -3.99 30.57 3.05
CA ASP A 426 -2.81 31.42 2.81
C ASP A 426 -3.05 32.62 1.86
N GLU A 427 -4.14 32.64 1.07
CA GLU A 427 -4.49 33.75 0.16
C GLU A 427 -5.47 34.78 0.77
N ALA A 428 -5.63 34.80 2.09
CA ALA A 428 -6.51 35.74 2.79
C ALA A 428 -5.99 37.20 2.80
N LEU A 429 -4.89 37.52 2.12
CA LEU A 429 -4.27 38.86 2.06
C LEU A 429 -4.90 39.83 1.04
N GLY A 430 -6.10 39.54 0.52
CA GLY A 430 -6.77 40.37 -0.49
C GLY A 430 -8.12 40.99 -0.10
N SER A 431 -8.60 40.81 1.14
CA SER A 431 -9.85 41.45 1.60
C SER A 431 -9.64 42.18 2.94
N ASP A 432 -8.89 43.28 2.85
CA ASP A 432 -8.33 44.07 3.97
C ASP A 432 -9.33 44.61 5.01
N LEU A 433 -10.64 44.45 4.82
CA LEU A 433 -11.66 44.96 5.77
C LEU A 433 -12.35 43.87 6.61
N LYS A 434 -12.23 42.57 6.26
CA LYS A 434 -12.89 41.48 7.03
C LYS A 434 -11.90 40.57 7.78
N LEU A 435 -10.67 40.41 7.31
CA LEU A 435 -9.67 39.56 7.99
C LEU A 435 -9.07 40.21 9.24
N ALA A 436 -8.95 41.54 9.27
CA ALA A 436 -8.42 42.28 10.44
C ALA A 436 -9.23 42.00 11.72
N ASN A 437 -10.54 41.75 11.61
CA ASN A 437 -11.40 41.40 12.74
C ASN A 437 -11.33 39.92 13.17
N MET A 438 -10.74 39.03 12.37
CA MET A 438 -10.56 37.61 12.73
C MET A 438 -9.14 37.29 13.24
N LEU A 439 -8.14 38.08 12.85
CA LEU A 439 -6.75 37.97 13.34
C LEU A 439 -6.47 38.86 14.56
N ALA A 440 -7.34 39.82 14.86
CA ALA A 440 -7.24 40.61 16.09
C ALA A 440 -7.55 39.75 17.31
N ASP A 441 -6.75 39.90 18.37
CA ASP A 441 -7.04 39.25 19.65
C ASP A 441 -8.47 39.65 20.09
N PRO A 442 -9.35 38.70 20.47
CA PRO A 442 -10.72 39.03 20.84
C PRO A 442 -10.84 40.08 21.97
N GLY A 443 -9.79 40.25 22.79
CA GLY A 443 -9.70 41.34 23.77
C GLY A 443 -9.59 42.72 23.11
N ASP A 444 -8.86 42.84 22.00
CA ASP A 444 -8.74 44.07 21.21
C ASP A 444 -10.02 44.38 20.45
N VAL A 445 -10.65 43.36 19.87
CA VAL A 445 -11.97 43.49 19.21
C VAL A 445 -13.03 44.02 20.20
N LEU A 446 -12.96 43.60 21.46
CA LEU A 446 -13.83 44.07 22.53
C LEU A 446 -13.54 45.52 22.92
N ARG A 447 -12.27 45.89 23.11
CA ARG A 447 -11.83 47.26 23.41
C ARG A 447 -12.23 48.24 22.30
N ASP A 448 -12.05 47.82 21.04
CA ASP A 448 -12.45 48.59 19.87
C ASP A 448 -13.96 48.77 19.75
N ALA A 449 -14.73 47.73 20.06
CA ALA A 449 -16.19 47.81 20.09
C ALA A 449 -16.67 48.83 21.15
N VAL A 450 -16.07 48.81 22.33
CA VAL A 450 -16.35 49.78 23.41
C VAL A 450 -15.98 51.21 22.99
N SER A 451 -14.83 51.39 22.34
CA SER A 451 -14.39 52.69 21.81
C SER A 451 -15.38 53.24 20.79
N ARG A 452 -15.81 52.43 19.82
CA ARG A 452 -16.81 52.81 18.81
C ARG A 452 -18.16 53.15 19.41
N MET A 453 -18.64 52.36 20.37
CA MET A 453 -19.92 52.62 21.04
C MET A 453 -19.86 53.89 21.90
N SER A 454 -18.69 54.18 22.48
CA SER A 454 -18.47 55.44 23.20
C SER A 454 -18.49 56.64 22.25
N ALA A 455 -17.86 56.53 21.08
CA ALA A 455 -17.93 57.54 20.02
C ALA A 455 -19.36 57.74 19.47
N ALA A 456 -20.19 56.69 19.48
CA ALA A 456 -21.61 56.74 19.11
C ALA A 456 -22.51 57.33 20.22
N GLY A 457 -21.95 57.75 21.35
CA GLY A 457 -22.63 58.48 22.40
C GLY A 457 -22.99 57.68 23.65
N LEU A 458 -22.58 56.41 23.79
CA LEU A 458 -22.71 55.69 25.06
C LEU A 458 -21.59 56.06 26.05
N ARG A 459 -21.87 55.99 27.36
CA ARG A 459 -20.82 56.03 28.40
C ARG A 459 -20.55 54.60 28.85
N VAL A 460 -19.53 53.96 28.30
CA VAL A 460 -19.24 52.54 28.55
C VAL A 460 -18.09 52.38 29.55
N ASP A 461 -18.34 51.65 30.64
CA ASP A 461 -17.34 51.21 31.62
C ASP A 461 -17.03 49.71 31.35
N LEU A 462 -15.81 49.40 30.89
CA LEU A 462 -15.38 48.04 30.55
C LEU A 462 -14.44 47.49 31.62
N ARG A 463 -14.81 46.35 32.19
CA ARG A 463 -13.96 45.50 33.05
C ARG A 463 -13.68 44.20 32.32
N LEU A 464 -12.42 44.00 31.95
CA LEU A 464 -11.95 42.75 31.35
C LEU A 464 -10.91 42.15 32.29
N ALA A 465 -11.27 41.05 32.94
CA ALA A 465 -10.36 40.36 33.86
C ALA A 465 -9.19 39.73 33.06
N PRO A 466 -7.92 39.87 33.49
CA PRO A 466 -6.79 39.26 32.79
C PRO A 466 -6.92 37.75 32.57
N GLU A 467 -7.59 37.05 33.48
CA GLU A 467 -7.83 35.61 33.41
C GLU A 467 -8.76 35.19 32.26
N ALA A 468 -9.53 36.12 31.70
CA ALA A 468 -10.37 35.89 30.53
C ALA A 468 -9.55 35.53 29.28
N GLU A 469 -8.28 35.93 29.23
CA GLU A 469 -7.35 35.57 28.13
C GLU A 469 -7.03 34.07 28.09
N ARG A 470 -7.21 33.36 29.21
CA ARG A 470 -6.97 31.91 29.29
C ARG A 470 -8.09 31.07 28.65
N ALA A 471 -9.22 31.68 28.27
CA ALA A 471 -10.29 30.96 27.58
C ALA A 471 -9.87 30.59 26.14
N PRO A 472 -10.37 29.48 25.57
CA PRO A 472 -10.16 29.15 24.18
C PRO A 472 -10.59 30.29 23.25
N LEU A 473 -9.82 30.52 22.18
CA LEU A 473 -10.03 31.63 21.23
C LEU A 473 -11.49 31.72 20.73
N VAL A 474 -12.10 30.56 20.43
CA VAL A 474 -13.47 30.46 19.93
C VAL A 474 -14.50 30.93 20.96
N VAL A 475 -14.24 30.68 22.26
CA VAL A 475 -15.09 31.14 23.37
C VAL A 475 -14.93 32.65 23.57
N ARG A 476 -13.70 33.16 23.49
CA ARG A 476 -13.38 34.60 23.59
C ARG A 476 -14.02 35.40 22.44
N ALA A 477 -13.97 34.88 21.21
CA ALA A 477 -14.62 35.50 20.05
C ALA A 477 -16.16 35.54 20.20
N SER A 478 -16.75 34.47 20.75
CA SER A 478 -18.19 34.41 21.01
C SER A 478 -18.61 35.40 22.11
N ALA A 479 -17.80 35.57 23.16
CA ALA A 479 -18.01 36.59 24.18
C ALA A 479 -17.96 38.01 23.59
N ALA A 480 -16.97 38.31 22.75
CA ALA A 480 -16.85 39.62 22.11
C ALA A 480 -18.09 39.96 21.25
N ARG A 481 -18.64 38.97 20.52
CA ARG A 481 -19.88 39.15 19.75
C ARG A 481 -21.11 39.38 20.63
N ILE A 482 -21.20 38.69 21.77
CA ILE A 482 -22.29 38.91 22.74
C ILE A 482 -22.23 40.32 23.33
N VAL A 483 -21.03 40.83 23.65
CA VAL A 483 -20.88 42.21 24.14
C VAL A 483 -21.25 43.23 23.05
N GLN A 484 -20.80 43.05 21.81
CA GLN A 484 -21.13 43.95 20.70
C GLN A 484 -22.64 44.09 20.50
N GLU A 485 -23.33 42.96 20.43
CA GLU A 485 -24.79 42.92 20.30
C GLU A 485 -25.47 43.51 21.55
N GLY A 486 -24.94 43.23 22.74
CA GLY A 486 -25.40 43.81 24.00
C GLY A 486 -25.34 45.34 24.02
N LEU A 487 -24.18 45.92 23.68
CA LEU A 487 -23.99 47.38 23.61
C LEU A 487 -24.84 48.04 22.52
N THR A 488 -25.01 47.36 21.39
CA THR A 488 -25.91 47.83 20.32
C THR A 488 -27.36 47.90 20.81
N ASN A 489 -27.80 46.90 21.56
CA ASN A 489 -29.12 46.91 22.19
C ASN A 489 -29.26 48.04 23.22
N VAL A 490 -28.22 48.32 24.03
CA VAL A 490 -28.24 49.47 24.94
C VAL A 490 -28.38 50.78 24.18
N LEU A 491 -27.59 51.01 23.13
CA LEU A 491 -27.67 52.23 22.32
C LEU A 491 -29.06 52.39 21.67
N LYS A 492 -29.61 51.29 21.14
CA LYS A 492 -30.91 51.27 20.48
C LYS A 492 -32.07 51.55 21.44
N HIS A 493 -32.02 50.99 22.65
CA HIS A 493 -33.16 50.99 23.57
C HIS A 493 -33.07 52.03 24.69
N ALA A 494 -31.87 52.38 25.17
CA ALA A 494 -31.67 53.42 26.18
C ALA A 494 -31.34 54.79 25.58
N GLY A 495 -30.91 54.83 24.32
CA GLY A 495 -30.59 56.04 23.57
C GLY A 495 -29.17 56.60 23.83
N PRO A 496 -28.75 57.63 23.08
CA PRO A 496 -27.48 58.31 23.28
C PRO A 496 -27.39 58.95 24.69
N GLY A 497 -26.21 58.89 25.30
CA GLY A 497 -25.95 59.38 26.66
C GLY A 497 -26.18 58.35 27.77
N ALA A 498 -26.73 57.18 27.44
CA ALA A 498 -26.93 56.09 28.40
C ALA A 498 -25.59 55.53 28.91
N ARG A 499 -25.54 55.21 30.21
CA ARG A 499 -24.39 54.55 30.84
C ARG A 499 -24.54 53.03 30.73
N ALA A 500 -23.49 52.38 30.24
CA ALA A 500 -23.39 50.93 30.12
C ALA A 500 -22.17 50.42 30.91
N GLU A 501 -22.33 49.31 31.61
CA GLU A 501 -21.26 48.60 32.31
C GLU A 501 -21.10 47.23 31.66
N VAL A 502 -19.87 46.87 31.29
CA VAL A 502 -19.53 45.58 30.70
C VAL A 502 -18.49 44.90 31.60
N ASP A 503 -18.80 43.69 32.06
CA ASP A 503 -17.87 42.86 32.82
C ASP A 503 -17.64 41.53 32.08
N VAL A 504 -16.38 41.19 31.83
CA VAL A 504 -15.96 39.94 31.21
C VAL A 504 -14.92 39.29 32.11
N ALA A 505 -15.33 38.20 32.77
CA ALA A 505 -14.54 37.55 33.80
C ALA A 505 -14.53 36.02 33.64
N MET A 506 -13.40 35.40 33.99
CA MET A 506 -13.27 33.95 34.06
C MET A 506 -13.79 33.43 35.41
N ARG A 507 -14.71 32.47 35.38
CA ARG A 507 -15.10 31.60 36.51
C ARG A 507 -14.43 30.24 36.36
N PRO A 508 -14.39 29.38 37.41
CA PRO A 508 -13.64 28.13 37.39
C PRO A 508 -13.87 27.23 36.16
N ASP A 509 -15.08 27.25 35.58
CA ASP A 509 -15.46 26.40 34.45
C ASP A 509 -16.13 27.17 33.28
N ALA A 510 -16.14 28.51 33.30
CA ALA A 510 -16.84 29.29 32.28
C ALA A 510 -16.32 30.72 32.16
N LEU A 511 -16.30 31.24 30.93
CA LEU A 511 -16.19 32.67 30.67
C LEU A 511 -17.56 33.32 30.83
N THR A 512 -17.66 34.29 31.73
CA THR A 512 -18.90 35.03 31.98
C THR A 512 -18.83 36.43 31.41
N VAL A 513 -19.94 36.85 30.79
CA VAL A 513 -20.14 38.19 30.24
C VAL A 513 -21.36 38.80 30.89
N GLU A 514 -21.25 40.03 31.36
CA GLU A 514 -22.36 40.81 31.88
C GLU A 514 -22.37 42.20 31.22
N VAL A 515 -23.53 42.60 30.73
CA VAL A 515 -23.77 43.93 30.17
C VAL A 515 -24.98 44.53 30.90
N ARG A 516 -24.79 45.69 31.51
CA ARG A 516 -25.84 46.42 32.25
C ARG A 516 -25.96 47.83 31.74
N ASN A 517 -27.16 48.40 31.78
CA ASN A 517 -27.36 49.83 31.62
C ASN A 517 -28.31 50.37 32.69
N GLY A 518 -28.15 51.65 33.03
CA GLY A 518 -29.08 52.37 33.89
C GLY A 518 -30.42 52.68 33.19
N PRO A 519 -31.42 53.23 33.89
CA PRO A 519 -32.69 53.61 33.29
C PRO A 519 -32.46 54.59 32.13
N GLY A 520 -33.03 54.28 30.96
CA GLY A 520 -32.89 55.10 29.76
C GLY A 520 -33.52 56.48 29.94
N THR A 521 -32.97 57.49 29.25
CA THR A 521 -33.51 58.87 29.27
C THR A 521 -34.69 59.05 28.32
N SER A 522 -34.96 58.05 27.47
CA SER A 522 -36.00 58.12 26.45
C SER A 522 -37.28 57.40 26.91
N ARG A 523 -38.39 58.14 26.96
CA ARG A 523 -39.74 57.58 27.05
C ARG A 523 -40.02 56.91 25.70
N ALA A 524 -39.90 55.59 25.62
CA ALA A 524 -40.08 54.87 24.35
C ALA A 524 -41.47 55.17 23.77
N PRO A 525 -41.60 55.55 22.49
CA PRO A 525 -42.86 55.42 21.78
C PRO A 525 -43.20 53.92 21.74
N ASP A 526 -44.42 53.58 22.13
CA ASP A 526 -45.05 52.35 21.65
C ASP A 526 -44.96 52.36 20.11
N VAL A 527 -44.77 51.18 19.51
CA VAL A 527 -44.64 50.94 18.05
C VAL A 527 -43.20 51.02 17.49
N LEU A 528 -42.46 49.92 17.70
CA LEU A 528 -41.59 49.35 16.65
C LEU A 528 -41.58 47.83 16.84
N PRO A 529 -41.91 47.01 15.82
CA PRO A 529 -41.75 45.57 15.91
C PRO A 529 -40.25 45.26 15.92
N SER A 530 -39.64 45.24 17.12
CA SER A 530 -38.31 44.70 17.28
C SER A 530 -38.43 43.19 17.14
N HIS A 531 -38.12 42.68 15.96
CA HIS A 531 -37.90 41.26 15.75
C HIS A 531 -36.88 40.82 16.80
N GLY A 532 -37.26 40.01 17.78
CA GLY A 532 -36.46 39.60 18.95
C GLY A 532 -35.24 38.74 18.62
N GLN A 533 -34.62 38.96 17.45
CA GLN A 533 -33.53 38.20 16.85
C GLN A 533 -32.19 38.45 17.53
N GLY A 534 -31.94 39.64 18.10
CA GLY A 534 -30.67 39.95 18.78
C GLY A 534 -30.43 39.03 19.99
N ILE A 535 -31.40 38.92 20.90
CA ILE A 535 -31.32 38.02 22.07
C ILE A 535 -31.40 36.55 21.65
N ALA A 536 -32.21 36.20 20.66
CA ALA A 536 -32.28 34.83 20.15
C ALA A 536 -30.93 34.36 19.58
N GLY A 537 -30.26 35.19 18.78
CA GLY A 537 -28.94 34.90 18.24
C GLY A 537 -27.85 34.84 19.32
N MET A 538 -27.93 35.68 20.36
CA MET A 538 -27.03 35.57 21.52
C MET A 538 -27.22 34.25 22.27
N ARG A 539 -28.46 33.79 22.46
CA ARG A 539 -28.77 32.49 23.10
C ARG A 539 -28.28 31.30 22.29
N GLU A 540 -28.48 31.33 20.97
CA GLU A 540 -28.01 30.28 20.07
C GLU A 540 -26.49 30.15 20.10
N ARG A 541 -25.78 31.28 20.04
CA ARG A 541 -24.31 31.31 20.15
C ARG A 541 -23.81 30.76 21.48
N ALA A 542 -24.44 31.09 22.61
CA ALA A 542 -24.04 30.52 23.90
C ALA A 542 -24.33 29.01 23.99
N ARG A 543 -25.47 28.56 23.45
CA ARG A 543 -25.84 27.13 23.42
C ARG A 543 -24.86 26.27 22.64
N ALA A 544 -24.20 26.82 21.61
CA ALA A 544 -23.15 26.12 20.87
C ALA A 544 -21.98 25.64 21.76
N PHE A 545 -21.78 26.27 22.93
CA PHE A 545 -20.78 25.89 23.92
C PHE A 545 -21.38 25.23 25.18
N GLY A 546 -22.66 24.83 25.14
CA GLY A 546 -23.39 24.36 26.33
C GLY A 546 -23.70 25.48 27.33
N GLY A 547 -23.55 26.73 26.92
CA GLY A 547 -23.80 27.92 27.71
C GLY A 547 -25.24 28.43 27.65
N HIS A 548 -25.49 29.52 28.37
CA HIS A 548 -26.80 30.16 28.40
C HIS A 548 -26.68 31.69 28.46
N VAL A 549 -27.71 32.38 27.97
CA VAL A 549 -27.87 33.84 28.05
C VAL A 549 -29.20 34.17 28.71
N THR A 550 -29.16 35.00 29.74
CA THR A 550 -30.34 35.61 30.36
C THR A 550 -30.32 37.11 30.12
N ALA A 551 -31.50 37.69 29.88
CA ALA A 551 -31.66 39.11 29.61
C ALA A 551 -32.98 39.57 30.23
N GLY A 552 -32.96 40.64 31.01
CA GLY A 552 -34.15 41.13 31.71
C GLY A 552 -33.94 42.48 32.42
N PRO A 553 -34.99 43.02 33.04
CA PRO A 553 -34.91 44.26 33.81
C PRO A 553 -33.94 44.12 35.00
N ALA A 554 -33.18 45.18 35.29
CA ALA A 554 -32.27 45.21 36.43
C ALA A 554 -32.93 45.81 37.69
N GLU A 555 -32.58 45.29 38.88
CA GLU A 555 -32.92 45.91 40.17
C GLU A 555 -32.28 47.31 40.24
N GLY A 556 -33.10 48.36 40.27
CA GLY A 556 -32.65 49.77 40.18
C GLY A 556 -33.03 50.50 38.88
N GLY A 557 -33.70 49.82 37.94
CA GLY A 557 -34.08 50.36 36.64
C GLY A 557 -33.02 50.13 35.56
N GLY A 558 -33.45 49.98 34.30
CA GLY A 558 -32.59 49.61 33.19
C GLY A 558 -32.62 48.11 32.87
N TRP A 559 -31.61 47.62 32.14
CA TRP A 559 -31.58 46.25 31.61
C TRP A 559 -30.26 45.56 31.94
N ARG A 560 -30.32 44.24 32.16
CA ARG A 560 -29.17 43.37 32.44
C ARG A 560 -29.18 42.19 31.49
N LEU A 561 -28.06 41.97 30.83
CA LEU A 561 -27.77 40.78 30.04
C LEU A 561 -26.60 40.03 30.67
N THR A 562 -26.77 38.75 30.94
CA THR A 562 -25.69 37.87 31.41
C THR A 562 -25.56 36.66 30.49
N ALA A 563 -24.33 36.29 30.17
CA ALA A 563 -24.00 35.10 29.42
C ALA A 563 -22.93 34.28 30.16
N SER A 564 -23.11 32.96 30.17
CA SER A 564 -22.13 32.01 30.68
C SER A 564 -21.72 31.07 29.55
N LEU A 565 -20.43 31.07 29.21
CA LEU A 565 -19.85 30.25 28.15
C LEU A 565 -18.89 29.22 28.78
N PRO A 566 -19.29 27.94 28.89
CA PRO A 566 -18.44 26.89 29.44
C PRO A 566 -17.10 26.77 28.73
N VAL A 567 -16.05 26.57 29.51
CA VAL A 567 -14.69 26.35 29.01
C VAL A 567 -14.33 24.88 29.29
N PRO A 568 -13.95 24.08 28.27
CA PRO A 568 -13.53 22.70 28.49
C PRO A 568 -12.33 22.64 29.44
N ARG A 569 -12.42 21.81 30.49
CA ARG A 569 -11.25 21.54 31.35
C ARG A 569 -10.21 20.79 30.53
N GLU A 570 -9.12 21.46 30.19
CA GLU A 570 -7.93 20.79 29.66
C GLU A 570 -7.35 19.91 30.78
N ASN A 571 -7.10 18.63 30.45
CA ASN A 571 -6.56 17.61 31.35
C ASN A 571 -5.44 18.16 32.24
N ARG A 572 -5.67 18.27 33.55
CA ARG A 572 -4.55 18.32 34.50
C ARG A 572 -3.81 16.98 34.38
N PRO A 573 -2.48 16.96 34.18
CA PRO A 573 -1.72 15.73 34.34
C PRO A 573 -1.94 15.24 35.77
N GLU A 574 -2.34 13.97 35.88
CA GLU A 574 -2.59 13.30 37.16
C GLU A 574 -1.41 13.53 38.11
N CYS A 575 -1.75 13.97 39.32
CA CYS A 575 -0.84 14.02 40.45
C CYS A 575 -0.36 12.58 40.71
N ARG A 576 0.91 12.29 40.39
CA ARG A 576 1.56 11.05 40.82
C ARG A 576 1.50 10.98 42.34
N VAL A 577 0.61 10.13 42.85
CA VAL A 577 0.63 9.67 44.23
C VAL A 577 1.95 8.93 44.44
N SER A 578 2.88 9.54 45.17
CA SER A 578 4.04 8.84 45.71
C SER A 578 3.54 7.89 46.81
N GLY A 579 3.30 6.64 46.45
CA GLY A 579 3.13 5.56 47.41
C GLY A 579 4.43 5.33 48.16
N ARG A 580 4.51 5.83 49.39
CA ARG A 580 5.40 5.28 50.41
C ARG A 580 4.93 3.87 50.72
N PHE A 581 5.80 2.88 50.55
CA PHE A 581 5.74 1.68 51.37
C PHE A 581 6.86 1.76 52.39
N ALA A 582 6.43 1.82 53.64
CA ALA A 582 7.22 1.49 54.82
C ALA A 582 7.37 -0.03 54.92
#